data_AF-A0A6G8U7A1-F1
#
_entry.id   AF-A0A6G8U7A1-F1
#
_cell.length_a   1.000
_cell.length_b   1.000
_cell.length_c   1.000
_cell.angle_alpha   90.00
_cell.angle_beta   90.00
_cell.angle_gamma   90.00
#
_symmetry.space_group_name_H-M   'P 1'
#
loop_
_entity.id
_entity.type
_entity.pdbx_description
1 polymer ?
#
loop_
_entity_poly.entity_id
_entity_poly.type
_entity_poly.pdbx_seq_one_letter_code
_entity_poly.pdbx_strand_id
1 'polypeptide(L)'
;MVKTGPGSCQVCNSEHRHSVDVALAHGLGHDAIGKRFNLSPHSVQRHGKNHLSPQMMAAVQHALHPSAVDLDALKVSEGENLLHHLVHQRARLANHIELAVAVGDPGAAIRGEAAITNNLQLVSKLLGVLVNVHETRHQHILTHPDYLRLREVLLRALAPFPDARIAVGRALAGIEAQAADDITRAAGKAPLVIEAKPAPPPCPVPPPEAPACP
;
A
#
# COMPACT_ATOMS: atom_id res chain seq x y z
N MET A 1 -44.64 10.75 23.58
CA MET A 1 -43.28 11.17 24.02
C MET A 1 -42.98 12.52 23.37
N VAL A 2 -42.83 13.57 24.17
CA VAL A 2 -42.67 14.95 23.71
C VAL A 2 -41.29 15.12 23.04
N LYS A 3 -41.26 15.49 21.76
CA LYS A 3 -40.04 15.93 21.08
C LYS A 3 -39.65 17.28 21.66
N THR A 4 -38.70 17.29 22.60
CA THR A 4 -38.16 18.53 23.16
C THR A 4 -37.39 19.27 22.07
N GLY A 5 -37.70 20.54 21.86
CA GLY A 5 -37.05 21.39 20.87
C GLY A 5 -35.56 21.61 21.15
N PRO A 6 -34.84 22.26 20.22
CA PRO A 6 -33.38 22.39 20.25
C PRO A 6 -32.81 23.10 21.51
N GLY A 7 -33.64 23.81 22.28
CA GLY A 7 -33.19 24.59 23.44
C GLY A 7 -32.88 23.79 24.71
N SER A 8 -33.22 22.49 24.80
CA SER A 8 -32.95 21.69 25.99
C SER A 8 -31.78 20.70 25.85
N CYS A 9 -31.14 20.64 24.68
CA CYS A 9 -30.04 19.72 24.43
C CYS A 9 -28.71 20.40 24.78
N GLN A 10 -28.01 19.87 25.79
CA GLN A 10 -26.71 20.37 26.24
C GLN A 10 -25.66 20.37 25.12
N VAL A 11 -25.74 19.43 24.17
CA VAL A 11 -24.84 19.34 23.02
C VAL A 11 -25.16 20.37 21.95
N CYS A 12 -26.44 20.67 21.71
CA CYS A 12 -26.83 21.70 20.74
C CYS A 12 -26.43 23.11 21.19
N ASN A 13 -26.35 23.34 22.50
CA ASN A 13 -25.98 24.62 23.09
C ASN A 13 -24.49 24.71 23.48
N SER A 14 -23.69 23.68 23.21
CA SER A 14 -22.25 23.73 23.46
C SER A 14 -21.51 24.32 22.26
N GLU A 15 -20.40 25.02 22.53
CA GLU A 15 -19.47 25.49 21.50
C GLU A 15 -18.89 24.32 20.68
N HIS A 16 -18.83 23.14 21.28
CA HIS A 16 -18.28 21.91 20.71
C HIS A 16 -19.30 21.08 19.91
N ARG A 17 -20.48 21.64 19.58
CA ARG A 17 -21.52 20.94 18.82
C ARG A 17 -20.96 20.27 17.56
N HIS A 18 -20.27 21.03 16.72
CA HIS A 18 -19.73 20.51 15.46
C HIS A 18 -18.73 19.36 15.69
N SER A 19 -17.83 19.50 16.67
CA SER A 19 -16.87 18.43 17.00
C SER A 19 -17.53 17.18 17.57
N VAL A 20 -18.65 17.31 18.29
CA VAL A 20 -19.42 16.17 18.78
C VAL A 20 -20.17 15.48 17.64
N ASP A 21 -20.74 16.25 16.70
CA ASP A 21 -21.41 15.74 15.51
C ASP A 21 -20.44 14.92 14.65
N VAL A 22 -19.21 15.44 14.45
CA VAL A 22 -18.12 14.75 13.77
C VAL A 22 -17.72 13.46 14.50
N ALA A 23 -17.55 13.53 15.82
CA ALA A 23 -17.15 12.35 16.61
C ALA A 23 -18.22 11.24 16.55
N LEU A 24 -19.50 11.61 16.59
CA LEU A 24 -20.62 10.69 16.39
C LEU A 24 -20.65 10.11 14.98
N ALA A 25 -20.39 10.94 13.97
CA ALA A 25 -20.31 10.52 12.56
C ALA A 25 -19.19 9.48 12.33
N HIS A 26 -18.07 9.57 13.05
CA HIS A 26 -17.00 8.56 13.02
C HIS A 26 -17.25 7.34 13.91
N GLY A 27 -18.39 7.23 14.57
CA GLY A 27 -18.74 6.07 15.40
C GLY A 27 -17.96 5.98 16.72
N LEU A 28 -17.41 7.10 17.22
CA LEU A 28 -16.75 7.11 18.53
C LEU A 28 -17.77 6.84 19.64
N GLY A 29 -17.36 6.07 20.65
CA GLY A 29 -18.22 5.71 21.78
C GLY A 29 -18.66 6.94 22.59
N HIS A 30 -19.94 6.95 22.99
CA HIS A 30 -20.54 8.08 23.72
C HIS A 30 -19.79 8.46 25.02
N ASP A 31 -19.21 7.48 25.71
CA ASP A 31 -18.42 7.71 26.93
C ASP A 31 -17.10 8.44 26.65
N ALA A 32 -16.42 8.11 25.55
CA ALA A 32 -15.20 8.77 25.14
C ALA A 32 -15.47 10.22 24.72
N ILE A 33 -16.56 10.45 23.99
CA ILE A 33 -17.00 11.80 23.59
C ILE A 33 -17.36 12.62 24.84
N GLY A 34 -18.12 12.03 25.77
CA GLY A 34 -18.51 12.69 27.01
C GLY A 34 -17.30 13.14 27.84
N LYS A 35 -16.32 12.25 28.04
CA LYS A 35 -15.06 12.57 28.74
C LYS A 35 -14.24 13.66 28.03
N ARG A 36 -14.17 13.60 26.70
CA ARG A 36 -13.34 14.53 25.91
C ARG A 36 -13.88 15.97 25.93
N PHE A 37 -15.19 16.14 25.95
CA PHE A 37 -15.84 17.46 25.85
C PHE A 37 -16.54 17.88 27.14
N ASN A 38 -16.33 17.18 28.26
CA ASN A 38 -17.00 17.41 29.54
C ASN A 38 -18.54 17.43 29.42
N LEU A 39 -19.09 16.50 28.64
CA LEU A 39 -20.53 16.33 28.42
C LEU A 39 -21.01 15.01 29.03
N SER A 40 -22.27 14.94 29.47
CA SER A 40 -22.84 13.67 29.92
C SER A 40 -22.94 12.69 28.74
N PRO A 41 -22.50 11.42 28.90
CA PRO A 41 -22.63 10.40 27.84
C PRO A 41 -24.08 10.22 27.37
N HIS A 42 -25.06 10.35 28.28
CA HIS A 42 -26.49 10.28 27.95
C HIS A 42 -26.96 11.48 27.13
N SER A 43 -26.39 12.67 27.35
CA SER A 43 -26.66 13.85 26.52
C SER A 43 -26.17 13.64 25.09
N VAL A 44 -24.98 13.06 24.92
CA VAL A 44 -24.39 12.73 23.61
C VAL A 44 -25.23 11.66 22.89
N GLN A 45 -25.67 10.62 23.59
CA GLN A 45 -26.52 9.58 23.02
C GLN A 45 -27.88 10.12 22.56
N ARG A 46 -28.55 10.93 23.39
CA ARG A 46 -29.84 11.57 23.04
C ARG A 46 -29.68 12.55 21.88
N HIS A 47 -28.56 13.25 21.83
CA HIS A 47 -28.24 14.16 20.75
C HIS A 47 -28.12 13.43 19.41
N GLY A 48 -27.32 12.37 19.34
CA GLY A 48 -27.18 11.56 18.14
C GLY A 48 -28.51 10.96 17.68
N LYS A 49 -29.36 10.48 18.60
CA LYS A 49 -30.65 9.86 18.27
C LYS A 49 -31.72 10.84 17.81
N ASN A 50 -31.77 12.04 18.39
CA ASN A 50 -32.89 12.97 18.19
C ASN A 50 -32.57 14.14 17.26
N HIS A 51 -31.29 14.49 17.08
CA HIS A 51 -30.87 15.70 16.37
C HIS A 51 -29.95 15.44 15.18
N LEU A 52 -29.30 14.27 15.08
CA LEU A 52 -28.62 13.87 13.86
C LEU A 52 -29.49 12.93 13.03
N SER A 53 -29.88 13.39 11.84
CA SER A 53 -30.47 12.50 10.84
C SER A 53 -29.37 11.67 10.16
N PRO A 54 -29.70 10.50 9.60
CA PRO A 54 -28.75 9.72 8.80
C PRO A 54 -28.15 10.52 7.63
N GLN A 55 -28.92 11.44 7.05
CA GLN A 55 -28.45 12.32 5.97
C GLN A 55 -27.44 13.36 6.48
N MET A 56 -27.63 13.92 7.68
CA MET A 56 -26.66 14.82 8.31
C MET A 56 -25.38 14.09 8.70
N MET A 57 -25.49 12.87 9.22
CA MET A 57 -24.34 12.00 9.50
C MET A 57 -23.53 11.74 8.24
N ALA A 58 -24.18 11.36 7.14
CA ALA A 58 -23.53 11.14 5.85
C ALA A 58 -22.87 12.42 5.32
N ALA A 59 -23.52 13.58 5.41
CA ALA A 59 -22.94 14.86 4.99
C ALA A 59 -21.70 15.24 5.81
N VAL A 60 -21.70 14.99 7.13
CA VAL A 60 -20.53 15.21 7.99
C VAL A 60 -19.41 14.23 7.63
N GLN A 61 -19.71 12.95 7.40
CA GLN A 61 -18.72 11.98 6.93
C GLN A 61 -18.12 12.39 5.58
N HIS A 62 -18.96 12.83 4.62
CA HIS A 62 -18.50 13.29 3.30
C HIS A 62 -17.71 14.60 3.36
N ALA A 63 -17.98 15.50 4.32
CA ALA A 63 -17.21 16.72 4.49
C ALA A 63 -15.81 16.45 5.08
N LEU A 64 -15.66 15.40 5.89
CA LEU A 64 -14.38 15.00 6.49
C LEU A 64 -13.59 13.98 5.67
N HIS A 65 -14.24 13.28 4.74
CA HIS A 65 -13.58 12.52 3.70
C HIS A 65 -13.59 13.36 2.42
N PRO A 66 -12.56 14.19 2.15
CA PRO A 66 -12.37 14.70 0.80
C PRO A 66 -12.48 13.51 -0.16
N SER A 67 -13.48 13.57 -1.03
CA SER A 67 -13.70 12.62 -2.10
C SER A 67 -12.39 12.43 -2.87
N ALA A 68 -11.93 11.17 -2.94
CA ALA A 68 -10.67 10.74 -3.55
C ALA A 68 -9.47 11.55 -3.05
N VAL A 69 -8.76 11.03 -2.04
CA VAL A 69 -7.39 11.47 -1.77
C VAL A 69 -6.63 11.36 -3.09
N ASP A 70 -6.31 12.49 -3.69
CA ASP A 70 -5.49 12.55 -4.90
C ASP A 70 -4.11 12.02 -4.49
N LEU A 71 -3.86 10.76 -4.81
CA LEU A 71 -2.65 10.06 -4.44
C LEU A 71 -1.42 10.75 -5.04
N ASP A 72 -1.55 11.43 -6.17
CA ASP A 72 -0.44 12.11 -6.80
C ASP A 72 -0.15 13.44 -6.11
N ALA A 73 -1.18 14.22 -5.74
CA ALA A 73 -1.00 15.39 -4.89
C ALA A 73 -0.43 15.01 -3.50
N LEU A 74 -0.89 13.90 -2.92
CA LEU A 74 -0.39 13.41 -1.64
C LEU A 74 1.07 12.98 -1.76
N LYS A 75 1.47 12.25 -2.81
CA LYS A 75 2.88 11.87 -3.04
C LYS A 75 3.80 13.09 -3.14
N VAL A 76 3.37 14.17 -3.79
CA VAL A 76 4.17 15.40 -3.89
C VAL A 76 4.33 16.03 -2.50
N SER A 77 3.21 16.26 -1.80
CA SER A 77 3.24 16.89 -0.47
C SER A 77 3.99 16.05 0.58
N GLU A 78 3.75 14.74 0.64
CA GLU A 78 4.45 13.82 1.54
C GLU A 78 5.91 13.65 1.13
N GLY A 79 6.22 13.64 -0.16
CA GLY A 79 7.60 13.57 -0.68
C GLY A 79 8.44 14.77 -0.25
N GLU A 80 7.88 15.98 -0.35
CA GLU A 80 8.52 17.21 0.11
C GLU A 80 8.76 17.21 1.63
N ASN A 81 7.85 16.60 2.38
CA ASN A 81 7.90 16.60 3.84
C ASN A 81 8.58 15.34 4.45
N LEU A 82 8.92 14.35 3.64
CA LEU A 82 9.41 13.05 4.08
C LEU A 82 10.67 13.14 4.93
N LEU A 83 11.63 13.98 4.53
CA LEU A 83 12.85 14.19 5.29
C LEU A 83 12.56 14.79 6.68
N HIS A 84 11.64 15.75 6.75
CA HIS A 84 11.21 16.37 8.00
C HIS A 84 10.55 15.33 8.92
N HIS A 85 9.68 14.48 8.39
CA HIS A 85 9.07 13.38 9.14
C HIS A 85 10.12 12.40 9.68
N LEU A 86 11.12 12.03 8.88
CA LEU A 86 12.20 11.14 9.31
C LEU A 86 13.04 11.76 10.44
N VAL A 87 13.31 13.06 10.39
CA VAL A 87 14.02 13.78 11.46
C VAL A 87 13.21 13.81 12.76
N HIS A 88 11.91 14.12 12.69
CA HIS A 88 11.03 14.11 13.86
C HIS A 88 10.89 12.70 14.47
N GLN A 89 10.78 11.68 13.62
CA GLN A 89 10.75 10.30 14.08
C GLN A 89 12.03 9.93 14.83
N ARG A 90 13.20 10.34 14.34
CA ARG A 90 14.47 10.11 15.03
C ARG A 90 14.53 10.77 16.41
N ALA A 91 14.07 12.01 16.53
CA ALA A 91 14.00 12.70 17.82
C ALA A 91 13.09 11.96 18.82
N ARG A 92 11.93 11.48 18.35
CA ARG A 92 11.02 10.67 19.19
C ARG A 92 11.64 9.35 19.62
N LEU A 93 12.36 8.67 18.72
CA LEU A 93 13.08 7.43 19.05
C LEU A 93 14.17 7.67 20.10
N ALA A 94 14.92 8.77 20.00
CA ALA A 94 15.93 9.13 21.00
C ALA A 94 15.30 9.29 22.39
N ASN A 95 14.18 10.03 22.49
CA ASN A 95 13.45 10.17 23.75
C ASN A 95 12.96 8.82 24.32
N HIS A 96 12.51 7.90 23.47
CA HIS A 96 12.10 6.56 23.91
C HIS A 96 13.27 5.71 24.39
N ILE A 97 14.46 5.86 23.79
CA ILE A 97 15.68 5.18 24.23
C ILE A 97 16.08 5.69 25.61
N GLU A 98 16.10 7.01 25.81
CA GLU A 98 16.41 7.60 27.13
C GLU A 98 15.45 7.11 28.21
N LEU A 99 14.15 7.05 27.90
CA LEU A 99 13.14 6.51 28.83
C LEU A 99 13.35 5.01 29.11
N ALA A 100 13.70 4.22 28.10
CA ALA A 100 13.99 2.79 28.28
C ALA A 100 15.22 2.57 29.17
N VAL A 101 16.26 3.39 29.01
CA VAL A 101 17.46 3.38 29.87
C VAL A 101 17.09 3.76 31.31
N ALA A 102 16.26 4.80 31.49
CA ALA A 102 15.84 5.26 32.81
C ALA A 102 15.02 4.20 33.58
N VAL A 103 14.19 3.42 32.88
CA VAL A 103 13.39 2.32 33.45
C VAL A 103 14.20 1.03 33.61
N GLY A 104 15.43 0.97 33.08
CA GLY A 104 16.31 -0.19 33.19
C GLY A 104 15.93 -1.34 32.25
N ASP A 105 15.30 -1.05 31.10
CA ASP A 105 15.07 -2.02 30.01
C ASP A 105 16.12 -1.83 28.90
N PRO A 106 17.30 -2.46 28.99
CA PRO A 106 18.32 -2.36 27.95
C PRO A 106 17.86 -2.98 26.62
N GLY A 107 16.91 -3.91 26.64
CA GLY A 107 16.38 -4.53 25.42
C GLY A 107 15.58 -3.53 24.58
N ALA A 108 14.75 -2.71 25.22
CA ALA A 108 14.05 -1.63 24.53
C ALA A 108 15.00 -0.55 24.00
N ALA A 109 16.06 -0.21 24.76
CA ALA A 109 17.08 0.74 24.31
C ALA A 109 17.80 0.24 23.04
N ILE A 110 18.27 -1.02 23.02
CA ILE A 110 18.95 -1.61 21.85
C ILE A 110 18.03 -1.65 20.62
N ARG A 111 16.74 -2.01 20.79
CA ARG A 111 15.77 -1.97 19.69
C ARG A 111 15.55 -0.56 19.16
N GLY A 112 15.54 0.43 20.05
CA GLY A 112 15.46 1.84 19.66
C GLY A 112 16.68 2.29 18.83
N GLU A 113 17.89 1.92 19.24
CA GLU A 113 19.13 2.21 18.50
C GLU A 113 19.14 1.58 17.10
N ALA A 114 18.66 0.33 16.98
CA ALA A 114 18.49 -0.31 15.68
C ALA A 114 17.48 0.44 14.80
N ALA A 115 16.38 0.94 15.37
CA ALA A 115 15.41 1.74 14.65
C ALA A 115 15.97 3.11 14.20
N ILE A 116 16.82 3.75 15.02
CA ILE A 116 17.54 4.99 14.62
C ILE A 116 18.49 4.69 13.46
N THR A 117 19.22 3.59 13.51
CA THR A 117 20.14 3.20 12.42
C THR A 117 19.38 3.01 11.10
N ASN A 118 18.21 2.34 11.13
CA ASN A 118 17.36 2.19 9.94
C ASN A 118 16.84 3.55 9.43
N ASN A 119 16.46 4.47 10.33
CA ASN A 119 16.08 5.83 9.96
C ASN A 119 17.23 6.58 9.26
N LEU A 120 18.45 6.50 9.78
CA LEU A 120 19.64 7.11 9.19
C LEU A 120 19.97 6.52 7.81
N GLN A 121 19.78 5.22 7.62
CA GLN A 121 19.92 4.57 6.31
C GLN A 121 18.89 5.11 5.31
N LEU A 122 17.62 5.25 5.71
CA LEU A 122 16.57 5.81 4.84
C LEU A 122 16.85 7.26 4.46
N VAL A 123 17.24 8.10 5.43
CA VAL A 123 17.64 9.49 5.18
C VAL A 123 18.83 9.53 4.21
N SER A 124 19.85 8.70 4.42
CA SER A 124 21.02 8.65 3.54
C SER A 124 20.69 8.17 2.13
N LYS A 125 19.73 7.25 1.96
CA LYS A 125 19.22 6.84 0.63
C LYS A 125 18.46 7.96 -0.06
N LEU A 126 17.60 8.67 0.67
CA LEU A 126 16.83 9.80 0.15
C LEU A 126 17.74 10.95 -0.29
N LEU A 127 18.79 11.24 0.49
CA LEU A 127 19.79 12.25 0.16
C LEU A 127 20.80 11.79 -0.91
N GLY A 128 20.78 10.52 -1.30
CA GLY A 128 21.75 9.96 -2.25
C GLY A 128 23.19 9.90 -1.70
N VAL A 129 23.39 10.02 -0.38
CA VAL A 129 24.72 9.97 0.25
C VAL A 129 25.20 8.52 0.35
N LEU A 130 24.29 7.60 0.65
CA LEU A 130 24.51 6.16 0.44
C LEU A 130 24.05 5.83 -0.97
N VAL A 131 24.83 6.22 -1.98
CA VAL A 131 24.68 5.62 -3.31
C VAL A 131 25.00 4.14 -3.13
N ASN A 132 24.00 3.27 -3.31
CA ASN A 132 24.23 1.84 -3.45
C ASN A 132 25.24 1.68 -4.58
N VAL A 133 26.51 1.43 -4.24
CA VAL A 133 27.61 1.37 -5.22
C VAL A 133 27.29 0.34 -6.31
N HIS A 134 26.45 -0.67 -6.05
CA HIS A 134 26.01 -1.63 -7.06
C HIS A 134 24.60 -2.17 -6.77
N GLU A 135 23.55 -1.36 -6.89
CA GLU A 135 22.30 -1.95 -7.37
C GLU A 135 22.40 -2.02 -8.89
N THR A 136 23.21 -2.97 -9.37
CA THR A 136 23.15 -3.45 -10.76
C THR A 136 21.78 -4.07 -10.93
N ARG A 137 20.77 -3.21 -11.12
CA ARG A 137 19.46 -3.63 -11.61
C ARG A 137 19.75 -4.23 -12.98
N HIS A 138 19.87 -5.55 -13.03
CA HIS A 138 19.98 -6.32 -14.27
C HIS A 138 18.67 -6.13 -15.04
N GLN A 139 18.51 -4.98 -15.68
CA GLN A 139 17.43 -4.72 -16.60
C GLN A 139 17.68 -5.68 -17.76
N HIS A 140 16.85 -6.71 -17.89
CA HIS A 140 16.92 -7.66 -19.00
C HIS A 140 16.58 -6.91 -20.31
N ILE A 141 17.59 -6.30 -20.93
CA ILE A 141 17.46 -5.48 -22.15
C ILE A 141 16.81 -6.31 -23.27
N LEU A 142 17.14 -7.60 -23.35
CA LEU A 142 16.64 -8.50 -24.39
C LEU A 142 15.12 -8.76 -24.32
N THR A 143 14.49 -8.56 -23.17
CA THR A 143 13.02 -8.68 -23.00
C THR A 143 12.33 -7.32 -23.00
N HIS A 144 13.08 -6.22 -23.08
CA HIS A 144 12.52 -4.88 -23.06
C HIS A 144 11.77 -4.58 -24.36
N PRO A 145 10.54 -4.01 -24.31
CA PRO A 145 9.75 -3.73 -25.50
C PRO A 145 10.47 -2.82 -26.51
N ASP A 146 11.27 -1.87 -26.03
CA ASP A 146 12.05 -0.97 -26.90
C ASP A 146 13.15 -1.70 -27.68
N TYR A 147 13.75 -2.75 -27.10
CA TYR A 147 14.74 -3.57 -27.79
C TYR A 147 14.10 -4.40 -28.91
N LEU A 148 12.92 -4.97 -28.66
CA LEU A 148 12.15 -5.68 -29.69
C LEU A 148 11.75 -4.76 -30.84
N ARG A 149 11.33 -3.53 -30.53
CA ARG A 149 11.02 -2.50 -31.54
C ARG A 149 12.26 -2.09 -32.34
N LEU A 150 13.41 -1.92 -31.69
CA LEU A 150 14.67 -1.64 -32.36
C LEU A 150 15.02 -2.76 -33.36
N ARG A 151 14.89 -4.02 -32.96
CA ARG A 151 15.14 -5.18 -33.81
C ARG A 151 14.25 -5.18 -35.04
N GLU A 152 12.95 -4.95 -34.86
CA GLU A 152 12.01 -4.88 -35.98
C GLU A 152 12.36 -3.76 -36.96
N VAL A 153 12.56 -2.53 -36.45
CA VAL A 153 12.87 -1.35 -37.28
C VAL A 153 14.18 -1.55 -38.04
N LEU A 154 15.19 -2.11 -37.38
CA LEU A 154 16.49 -2.38 -37.99
C LEU A 154 16.40 -3.44 -39.10
N LEU A 155 15.71 -4.55 -38.86
CA LEU A 155 15.55 -5.60 -39.87
C LEU A 155 14.66 -5.14 -41.03
N ARG A 156 13.68 -4.27 -40.78
CA ARG A 156 12.84 -3.64 -41.80
C ARG A 156 13.64 -2.64 -42.65
N ALA A 157 14.51 -1.84 -42.04
CA ALA A 157 15.39 -0.93 -42.75
C ALA A 157 16.39 -1.67 -43.66
N LEU A 158 16.81 -2.87 -43.26
CA LEU A 158 17.69 -3.74 -44.05
C LEU A 158 16.96 -4.55 -45.14
N ALA A 159 15.65 -4.37 -45.34
CA ALA A 159 14.90 -5.10 -46.37
C ALA A 159 15.48 -4.98 -47.80
N PRO A 160 16.02 -3.83 -48.25
CA PRO A 160 16.64 -3.71 -49.57
C PRO A 160 18.00 -4.44 -49.70
N PHE A 161 18.62 -4.82 -48.58
CA PHE A 161 19.97 -5.41 -48.54
C PHE A 161 19.91 -6.83 -47.91
N PRO A 162 19.54 -7.87 -48.68
CA PRO A 162 19.24 -9.19 -48.13
C PRO A 162 20.44 -9.83 -47.42
N ASP A 163 21.65 -9.68 -47.97
CA ASP A 163 22.87 -10.23 -47.37
C ASP A 163 23.20 -9.57 -46.03
N ALA A 164 23.06 -8.24 -45.95
CA ALA A 164 23.25 -7.48 -44.71
C ALA A 164 22.19 -7.84 -43.66
N ARG A 165 20.93 -8.02 -44.08
CA ARG A 165 19.83 -8.44 -43.20
C ARG A 165 20.11 -9.80 -42.57
N ILE A 166 20.62 -10.77 -43.35
CA ILE A 166 20.97 -12.10 -42.86
C ILE A 166 22.18 -12.02 -41.90
N ALA A 167 23.22 -11.27 -42.25
CA ALA A 167 24.41 -11.11 -41.42
C ALA A 167 24.07 -10.51 -40.05
N VAL A 168 23.28 -9.44 -40.02
CA VAL A 168 22.87 -8.80 -38.76
C VAL A 168 21.89 -9.68 -37.97
N GLY A 169 20.96 -10.35 -38.65
CA GLY A 169 20.05 -11.30 -38.01
C GLY A 169 20.79 -12.44 -37.30
N ARG A 170 21.85 -13.00 -37.91
CA ARG A 170 22.71 -14.01 -37.27
C ARG A 170 23.45 -13.45 -36.06
N ALA A 171 23.98 -12.22 -36.15
CA ALA A 171 24.67 -11.59 -35.03
C ALA A 171 23.74 -11.37 -33.83
N LEU A 172 22.53 -10.86 -34.06
CA LEU A 172 21.53 -10.65 -33.00
C LEU A 172 21.08 -11.98 -32.39
N ALA A 173 20.83 -13.01 -33.20
CA ALA A 173 20.49 -14.34 -32.72
C ALA A 173 21.62 -14.98 -31.88
N GLY A 174 22.88 -14.73 -32.26
CA GLY A 174 24.05 -15.18 -31.49
C GLY A 174 24.13 -14.53 -30.10
N ILE A 175 23.87 -13.22 -30.01
CA ILE A 175 23.81 -12.49 -28.73
C ILE A 175 22.68 -13.03 -27.85
N GLU A 176 21.51 -13.30 -28.44
CA GLU A 176 20.35 -13.85 -27.72
C GLU A 176 20.62 -15.27 -27.21
N ALA A 177 21.22 -16.14 -28.03
CA ALA A 177 21.59 -17.50 -27.65
C ALA A 177 22.65 -17.51 -26.54
N GLN A 178 23.68 -16.66 -26.66
CA GLN A 178 24.73 -16.59 -25.65
C GLN A 178 24.20 -16.06 -24.31
N ALA A 179 23.31 -15.06 -24.33
CA ALA A 179 22.65 -14.59 -23.11
C ALA A 179 21.74 -15.67 -22.49
N ALA A 180 21.04 -16.48 -23.30
CA ALA A 180 20.24 -17.60 -22.80
C ALA A 180 21.12 -18.68 -22.15
N ASP A 181 22.27 -18.99 -22.74
CA ASP A 181 23.25 -19.93 -22.17
C ASP A 181 23.83 -19.41 -20.85
N ASP A 182 24.18 -18.12 -20.78
CA ASP A 182 24.71 -17.50 -19.58
C ASP A 182 23.68 -17.49 -18.44
N ILE A 183 22.42 -17.19 -18.74
CA ILE A 183 21.30 -17.30 -17.77
C ILE A 183 21.15 -18.74 -17.29
N THR A 184 21.20 -19.71 -18.20
CA THR A 184 21.05 -21.13 -17.88
C THR A 184 22.20 -21.63 -17.00
N ARG A 185 23.44 -21.19 -17.28
CA ARG A 185 24.63 -21.50 -16.47
C ARG A 185 24.56 -20.85 -15.09
N ALA A 186 24.16 -19.59 -15.02
CA ALA A 186 24.01 -18.86 -13.76
C ALA A 186 22.88 -19.43 -12.89
N ALA A 187 21.81 -19.96 -13.50
CA ALA A 187 20.67 -20.52 -12.78
C ALA A 187 21.01 -21.78 -11.96
N GLY A 188 22.13 -22.45 -12.22
CA GLY A 188 22.71 -23.54 -11.39
C GLY A 188 21.85 -24.81 -11.20
N LYS A 189 20.56 -24.75 -11.52
CA LYS A 189 19.58 -25.83 -11.33
C LYS A 189 18.54 -25.74 -12.45
N ALA A 190 18.29 -26.86 -13.12
CA ALA A 190 17.22 -26.94 -14.12
C ALA A 190 15.88 -26.56 -13.46
N PRO A 191 15.02 -25.76 -14.13
CA PRO A 191 13.70 -25.45 -13.61
C PRO A 191 12.94 -26.75 -13.35
N LEU A 192 12.27 -26.83 -12.20
CA LEU A 192 11.37 -27.94 -11.88
C LEU A 192 10.22 -27.92 -12.88
N VAL A 193 10.28 -28.78 -13.89
CA VAL A 193 9.16 -29.03 -14.79
C VAL A 193 8.11 -29.77 -13.96
N ILE A 194 7.03 -29.07 -13.61
CA ILE A 194 5.86 -29.73 -13.04
C ILE A 194 5.18 -30.44 -14.21
N GLU A 195 5.52 -31.70 -14.43
CA GLU A 195 4.74 -32.56 -15.33
C GLU A 195 3.33 -32.67 -14.76
N ALA A 196 2.36 -32.06 -15.43
CA ALA A 196 0.96 -32.21 -15.09
C ALA A 196 0.57 -33.67 -15.33
N LYS A 197 0.49 -34.45 -14.25
CA LYS A 197 -0.10 -35.79 -14.27
C LYS A 197 -1.52 -35.65 -14.84
N PRO A 198 -1.87 -36.30 -15.96
CA PRO A 198 -3.23 -36.22 -16.49
C PRO A 198 -4.18 -36.71 -15.41
N ALA A 199 -5.22 -35.92 -15.15
CA ALA A 199 -6.22 -36.25 -14.15
C ALA A 199 -6.79 -37.65 -14.44
N PRO A 200 -6.98 -38.50 -13.41
CA PRO A 200 -7.69 -39.76 -13.62
C PRO A 200 -9.08 -39.45 -14.21
N PRO A 201 -9.60 -40.31 -15.09
CA PRO A 201 -10.90 -40.08 -15.72
C PRO A 201 -11.95 -39.84 -14.64
N PRO A 202 -12.91 -38.92 -14.88
CA PRO A 202 -13.95 -38.62 -13.90
C PRO A 202 -14.65 -39.91 -13.49
N CYS A 203 -14.84 -40.09 -12.18
CA CYS A 203 -15.58 -41.22 -11.63
C CYS A 203 -16.91 -41.37 -12.38
N PRO A 204 -17.33 -42.60 -12.73
CA PRO A 204 -18.60 -42.80 -13.39
C PRO A 204 -19.71 -42.25 -12.50
N VAL A 205 -20.39 -41.21 -12.99
CA VAL A 205 -21.60 -40.69 -12.35
C VAL A 205 -22.64 -41.80 -12.41
N PRO A 206 -23.15 -42.31 -11.28
CA PRO A 206 -24.21 -43.30 -11.31
C PRO A 206 -25.44 -42.69 -12.01
N PRO A 207 -26.12 -43.43 -12.90
CA PRO A 207 -27.29 -42.93 -13.60
C PRO A 207 -28.37 -42.52 -12.60
N PRO A 208 -29.16 -41.48 -12.90
CA PRO A 208 -30.24 -41.05 -12.02
C PRO A 208 -31.25 -42.19 -11.82
N GLU A 209 -31.62 -42.45 -10.57
CA GLU A 209 -32.69 -43.38 -10.22
C GLU A 209 -33.99 -42.95 -10.91
N ALA A 210 -34.61 -43.88 -11.64
CA ALA A 210 -35.90 -43.64 -12.29
C ALA A 210 -36.98 -43.37 -11.22
N PRO A 211 -37.90 -42.42 -11.45
CA PRO A 211 -38.99 -42.17 -10.52
C PRO A 211 -39.92 -43.39 -10.43
N ALA A 212 -40.22 -43.80 -9.19
CA ALA A 212 -41.21 -44.84 -8.92
C ALA A 212 -42.57 -44.44 -9.52
N CYS A 213 -43.12 -45.28 -10.39
CA CYS A 213 -44.51 -45.18 -10.84
C CYS A 213 -45.46 -45.43 -9.64
N PRO A 214 -46.63 -44.76 -9.60
CA PRO A 214 -47.63 -44.92 -8.54
C PRO A 214 -48.29 -46.30 -8.53
#